data_AF-A0AAJ2GCK8-F1
#
_entry.id   AF-A0AAJ2GCK8-F1
#
_cell.length_a   1.000
_cell.length_b   1.000
_cell.length_c   1.000
_cell.angle_alpha   90.00
_cell.angle_beta   90.00
_cell.angle_gamma   90.00
#
_symmetry.space_group_name_H-M   'P 1'
#
loop_
_entity.id
_entity.type
_entity.pdbx_description
1 polymer ?
#
loop_
_entity_poly.entity_id
_entity_poly.type
_entity_poly.pdbx_seq_one_letter_code
_entity_poly.pdbx_strand_id
1 'polypeptide(L)'
;MQQLDPPLPVHVLDKGAGYAFAVIDYGQEHNLIWVTAINETGEIWCAPNPRVRMQANWTMGRKKPAAIARENGDCSGAGEPVVAEAIAKPN
;
A
#
# COMPACT_ATOMS: atom_id res chain seq x y z
N MET A 1 20.77 -1.81 11.65
CA MET A 1 19.69 -2.46 10.85
C MET A 1 18.70 -3.07 11.81
N GLN A 2 17.40 -2.88 11.58
CA GLN A 2 16.32 -3.41 12.40
C GLN A 2 15.44 -4.32 11.56
N GLN A 3 15.21 -5.55 12.01
CA GLN A 3 14.23 -6.46 11.41
C GLN A 3 12.83 -6.12 11.92
N LEU A 4 11.82 -6.17 11.04
CA LEU A 4 10.42 -6.01 11.38
C LEU A 4 9.79 -7.40 11.55
N ASP A 5 9.32 -7.69 12.76
CA ASP A 5 8.59 -8.91 13.09
C ASP A 5 7.37 -8.53 13.93
N PRO A 6 6.14 -8.59 13.39
CA PRO A 6 5.78 -9.12 12.07
C PRO A 6 6.11 -8.17 10.90
N PRO A 7 6.24 -8.68 9.66
CA PRO A 7 6.36 -7.85 8.46
C PRO A 7 5.16 -6.92 8.29
N LEU A 8 5.42 -5.67 7.85
CA LEU A 8 4.41 -4.64 7.71
C LEU A 8 3.92 -4.52 6.26
N PRO A 9 2.60 -4.53 6.00
CA PRO A 9 2.06 -4.28 4.67
C PRO A 9 2.25 -2.81 4.29
N VAL A 10 3.08 -2.57 3.28
CA VAL A 10 3.42 -1.25 2.75
C VAL A 10 3.21 -1.20 1.25
N HIS A 11 3.24 0.00 0.70
CA HIS A 11 3.22 0.27 -0.71
C HIS A 11 4.39 1.19 -1.04
N VAL A 12 5.19 0.78 -2.01
CA VAL A 12 6.34 1.54 -2.49
C VAL A 12 5.92 2.28 -3.76
N LEU A 13 6.07 3.60 -3.75
CA LEU A 13 5.73 4.42 -4.92
C LEU A 13 6.51 3.93 -6.15
N ASP A 14 5.81 3.77 -7.29
CA ASP A 14 6.31 3.26 -8.57
C ASP A 14 6.71 1.77 -8.58
N LYS A 15 6.39 1.00 -7.52
CA LYS A 15 6.65 -0.45 -7.44
C LYS A 15 5.44 -1.26 -6.99
N GLY A 16 4.51 -0.67 -6.25
CA GLY A 16 3.28 -1.33 -5.82
C GLY A 16 3.29 -1.81 -4.37
N ALA A 17 2.33 -2.68 -4.07
CA ALA A 17 2.11 -3.26 -2.75
C ALA A 17 3.15 -4.34 -2.39
N GLY A 18 3.55 -4.39 -1.13
CA GLY A 18 4.52 -5.36 -0.64
C GLY A 18 4.54 -5.50 0.88
N TYR A 19 5.41 -6.37 1.38
CA TYR A 19 5.67 -6.56 2.81
C TYR A 19 7.07 -6.09 3.17
N ALA A 20 7.14 -5.11 4.06
CA ALA A 20 8.40 -4.65 4.62
C ALA A 20 8.80 -5.54 5.80
N PHE A 21 10.01 -6.08 5.76
CA PHE A 21 10.53 -6.99 6.79
C PHE A 21 11.83 -6.47 7.43
N ALA A 22 12.41 -5.37 6.95
CA ALA A 22 13.54 -4.72 7.59
C ALA A 22 13.61 -3.21 7.28
N VAL A 23 14.26 -2.48 8.18
CA VAL A 23 14.63 -1.07 8.02
C VAL A 23 16.13 -0.92 8.26
N ILE A 24 16.79 -0.22 7.33
CA ILE A 24 18.19 0.14 7.42
C ILE A 24 18.27 1.62 7.73
N ASP A 25 18.95 1.95 8.83
CA ASP A 25 19.26 3.30 9.24
C ASP A 25 20.76 3.54 9.02
N TYR A 26 21.08 4.54 8.19
CA TYR A 26 22.46 4.98 7.89
C TYR A 26 22.88 6.20 8.74
N GLY A 27 22.00 6.70 9.62
CA GLY A 27 22.25 7.85 10.48
C GLY A 27 21.59 9.14 9.97
N GLN A 28 21.94 10.25 10.62
CA GLN A 28 21.22 11.53 10.55
C GLN A 28 21.09 12.17 9.16
N GLU A 29 22.04 11.94 8.24
CA GLU A 29 22.05 12.54 6.90
C GLU A 29 21.32 11.68 5.85
N HIS A 30 20.76 10.55 6.26
CA HIS A 30 20.14 9.59 5.35
C HIS A 30 18.70 9.27 5.74
N ASN A 31 17.86 9.02 4.73
CA ASN A 31 16.53 8.49 4.97
C ASN A 31 16.62 7.07 5.51
N LEU A 32 15.68 6.70 6.38
CA LEU A 32 15.42 5.29 6.68
C LEU A 32 15.10 4.56 5.38
N ILE A 33 15.82 3.47 5.12
CA ILE A 33 15.63 2.64 3.95
C ILE A 33 14.79 1.43 4.35
N TRP A 34 13.68 1.24 3.68
CA TRP A 34 12.76 0.13 3.90
C TRP A 34 13.04 -0.98 2.91
N VAL A 35 13.25 -2.18 3.42
CA VAL A 35 13.44 -3.40 2.62
C VAL A 35 12.08 -4.09 2.52
N THR A 36 11.56 -4.15 1.29
CA THR A 36 10.20 -4.61 0.99
C THR A 36 10.25 -5.71 -0.06
N ALA A 37 9.55 -6.81 0.17
CA ALA A 37 9.24 -7.78 -0.87
C ALA A 37 7.98 -7.32 -1.62
N ILE A 38 8.09 -7.08 -2.92
CA ILE A 38 6.97 -6.64 -3.76
C ILE A 38 6.07 -7.85 -4.09
N ASN A 39 4.76 -7.69 -3.89
CA ASN A 39 3.82 -8.80 -4.01
C ASN A 39 3.67 -9.31 -5.45
N GLU A 40 3.65 -8.40 -6.43
CA GLU A 40 3.39 -8.76 -7.83
C GLU A 40 4.61 -9.42 -8.51
N THR A 41 5.80 -8.86 -8.29
CA THR A 41 7.03 -9.31 -8.97
C THR A 41 7.89 -10.25 -8.13
N GLY A 42 7.69 -10.30 -6.81
CA GLY A 42 8.56 -11.02 -5.88
C GLY A 42 9.94 -10.36 -5.67
N GLU A 43 10.20 -9.20 -6.28
CA GLU A 43 11.46 -8.48 -6.13
C GLU A 43 11.63 -7.97 -4.69
N ILE A 44 12.85 -8.07 -4.18
CA ILE A 44 13.25 -7.36 -2.96
C ILE A 44 13.72 -5.97 -3.35
N TRP A 45 13.02 -4.95 -2.88
CA TRP A 45 13.30 -3.56 -3.22
C TRP A 45 13.61 -2.73 -1.96
N CYS A 46 14.56 -1.81 -2.11
CA CYS A 46 14.95 -0.86 -1.08
C CYS A 46 14.44 0.53 -1.44
N ALA A 47 13.57 1.11 -0.60
CA ALA A 47 13.00 2.44 -0.83
C ALA A 47 13.25 3.38 0.36
N PRO A 48 13.59 4.66 0.13
CA PRO A 48 13.71 5.64 1.20
C PRO A 48 12.33 6.00 1.77
N ASN A 49 12.29 6.38 3.05
CA ASN A 49 11.06 6.70 3.79
C ASN A 49 10.03 7.58 3.03
N PRO A 50 10.42 8.66 2.31
CA PRO A 50 9.47 9.48 1.55
C PRO A 50 8.71 8.73 0.45
N ARG A 51 9.22 7.57 -0.01
CA ARG A 51 8.64 6.74 -1.06
C ARG A 51 7.80 5.55 -0.55
N VAL A 52 7.65 5.41 0.76
CA VAL A 52 6.94 4.28 1.37
C VAL A 52 5.65 4.78 2.03
N ARG A 53 4.56 4.04 1.84
CA ARG A 53 3.25 4.35 2.41
C ARG A 53 2.67 3.11 3.05
N MET A 54 1.93 3.25 4.15
CA MET A 54 1.15 2.13 4.67
C MET A 54 0.02 1.76 3.71
N GLN A 55 -0.28 0.47 3.61
CA GLN A 55 -1.48 0.01 2.90
C GLN A 55 -2.76 0.40 3.67
N ALA A 56 -3.89 0.40 2.94
CA ALA A 56 -5.21 0.59 3.53
C ALA A 56 -5.54 -0.54 4.52
N ASN A 57 -6.33 -0.23 5.54
CA ASN A 57 -6.79 -1.23 6.51
C ASN A 57 -8.15 -0.79 7.08
N TRP A 58 -9.21 -1.48 6.68
CA TRP A 58 -10.59 -1.11 7.04
C TRP A 58 -10.92 -1.37 8.51
N THR A 59 -10.41 -2.44 9.13
CA THR A 59 -10.63 -2.71 10.57
C THR A 59 -9.95 -1.67 11.45
N MET A 60 -8.82 -1.12 10.98
CA MET A 60 -8.09 -0.03 11.63
C MET A 60 -8.56 1.37 11.18
N GLY A 61 -9.62 1.47 10.37
CA GLY A 61 -10.13 2.75 9.84
C GLY A 61 -9.15 3.51 8.92
N ARG A 62 -8.09 2.85 8.45
CA ARG A 62 -7.04 3.45 7.62
C ARG A 62 -7.47 3.46 6.15
N LYS A 63 -7.75 4.65 5.64
CA LYS A 63 -8.08 4.89 4.23
C LYS A 63 -6.85 4.73 3.34
N LYS A 64 -7.07 4.43 2.05
CA LYS A 64 -6.01 4.40 1.02
C LYS A 64 -5.38 5.80 0.91
N PRO A 65 -4.05 5.93 1.08
CA PRO A 65 -3.37 7.22 0.92
C PRO A 65 -3.56 7.80 -0.48
N ALA A 66 -3.78 9.11 -0.58
CA ALA A 66 -3.97 9.79 -1.87
C ALA A 66 -2.80 9.61 -2.83
N ALA A 67 -1.58 9.49 -2.30
CA ALA A 67 -0.37 9.21 -3.06
C ALA A 67 -0.38 7.84 -3.78
N ILE A 68 -1.24 6.90 -3.36
CA ILE A 68 -1.39 5.56 -3.95
C ILE A 68 -2.68 5.45 -4.80
N ALA A 69 -3.51 6.50 -4.84
CA ALA A 69 -4.84 6.43 -5.44
C ALA A 69 -4.84 6.16 -6.97
N ARG A 70 -3.66 6.11 -7.61
CA ARG A 70 -3.50 5.91 -9.06
C ARG A 70 -2.96 4.57 -9.51
N GLU A 71 -2.62 3.65 -8.61
CA GLU A 71 -2.23 2.28 -9.00
C GLU A 71 -3.40 1.30 -8.79
N ASN A 72 -3.82 0.69 -9.89
CA ASN A 72 -4.89 -0.29 -10.01
C ASN A 72 -4.44 -1.64 -9.43
N GLY A 73 -5.27 -2.25 -8.59
CA GLY A 73 -5.05 -3.62 -8.10
C GLY A 73 -4.92 -3.76 -6.59
N ASP A 74 -5.94 -3.37 -5.83
CA ASP A 74 -6.10 -3.82 -4.45
C ASP A 74 -7.50 -4.43 -4.29
N CYS A 75 -7.55 -5.63 -3.70
CA CYS A 75 -8.75 -6.38 -3.35
C CYS A 75 -9.59 -5.69 -2.24
N SER A 76 -9.20 -4.50 -1.77
CA SER A 76 -10.07 -3.59 -1.05
C SER A 76 -11.13 -3.01 -1.99
N GLY A 77 -12.16 -3.81 -2.30
CA GLY A 77 -13.25 -3.52 -3.23
C GLY A 77 -13.52 -2.03 -3.48
N ALA A 78 -12.86 -1.49 -4.49
CA ALA A 78 -13.37 -0.35 -5.24
C ALA A 78 -14.17 -0.95 -6.39
N GLY A 79 -15.29 -1.59 -6.05
CA GLY A 79 -16.33 -1.77 -7.05
C GLY A 79 -16.76 -0.37 -7.48
N GLU A 80 -16.89 -0.15 -8.79
CA GLU A 80 -17.73 0.93 -9.28
C GLU A 80 -19.03 0.96 -8.47
N PRO A 81 -19.57 2.14 -8.14
CA PRO A 81 -20.89 2.19 -7.52
C PRO A 81 -21.85 1.53 -8.52
N VAL A 82 -22.35 0.34 -8.18
CA VAL A 82 -23.49 -0.27 -8.87
C VAL A 82 -24.63 0.73 -8.80
N VAL A 83 -24.87 1.43 -9.90
CA VAL A 83 -25.97 2.37 -10.02
C VAL A 83 -27.24 1.52 -10.03
N ALA A 84 -28.00 1.55 -8.94
CA ALA A 84 -29.30 0.93 -8.91
C ALA A 84 -30.21 1.70 -9.88
N GLU A 85 -30.42 1.16 -11.07
CA GLU A 85 -31.46 1.65 -11.97
C GLU A 85 -32.81 1.47 -11.28
N ALA A 86 -33.46 2.59 -10.98
CA ALA A 86 -34.80 2.59 -10.45
C ALA A 86 -35.74 2.02 -11.52
N ILE A 87 -36.18 0.77 -11.33
CA ILE A 87 -37.29 0.19 -12.08
C ILE A 87 -38.51 1.06 -11.83
N ALA A 88 -38.88 1.85 -12.83
CA ALA A 88 -40.14 2.57 -12.86
C ALA A 88 -41.28 1.55 -12.80
N LYS A 89 -42.05 1.57 -11.71
CA LYS A 89 -43.28 0.80 -11.62
C LYS A 89 -44.27 1.34 -12.66
N PRO A 90 -44.78 0.51 -13.59
CA PRO A 90 -45.85 0.96 -14.47
C PRO A 90 -47.14 1.17 -13.67
N ASN A 91 -47.87 2.22 -14.06
CA ASN A 91 -49.16 2.66 -13.50
C ASN A 91 -50.20 1.54 -13.45
#